data_AF-A0A9P0LW08-F1
#
_entry.id   AF-A0A9P0LW08-F1
#
_cell.length_a   1.000
_cell.length_b   1.000
_cell.length_c   1.000
_cell.angle_alpha   90.00
_cell.angle_beta   90.00
_cell.angle_gamma   90.00
#
_symmetry.space_group_name_H-M   'P 1'
#
loop_
_entity.id
_entity.type
_entity.pdbx_description
1 polymer ?
#
loop_
_entity_poly.entity_id
_entity_poly.type
_entity_poly.pdbx_seq_one_letter_code
_entity_poly.pdbx_strand_id
1 'polypeptide(L)'
;MDQMVVWLNKQDLPKELQESTDNFGAIIPQVVVCGTLTRRAVESTWMTASNAHPERIGSELRAMVQAPPGYNIVGADVDSQELWIASVIGDSRHAAMHGCTPLGWMTLSGNKSEGTDMHSVTAKAVGISRDHAKVINYARIYGAGQNFAERLLKQFNPTMSETEARSKARKMFDMTKGKKFYYLTREYVHEFGDHPFTKWQAMELAKAHGKKVSEMFETSKWVGGTESAMFNRLEEIANSDRPTTPFLGTGIWCNTVIEDCCWFFKLPHKDGPSRNVGNPLAKDYLTKFSDNVLAGDTESAEQVLSIARKLSYWRNNRARIMDQMVVWLNKQDLPMELHESTGLCINNNTAHHQLKFFLDFI
;
A
#
# COMPACT_ATOMS: atom_id res chain seq x y z
N MET A 1 9.44 -12.62 -16.95
CA MET A 1 8.16 -12.94 -17.62
C MET A 1 7.78 -11.65 -18.29
N ASP A 2 8.06 -11.63 -19.58
CA ASP A 2 8.28 -10.41 -20.32
C ASP A 2 6.93 -9.98 -20.91
N GLN A 3 6.60 -8.69 -20.87
CA GLN A 3 5.31 -8.21 -21.35
C GLN A 3 5.22 -8.34 -22.87
N MET A 4 4.01 -8.52 -23.41
CA MET A 4 3.82 -8.72 -24.85
C MET A 4 3.52 -7.39 -25.55
N VAL A 5 4.26 -7.05 -26.60
CA VAL A 5 3.92 -5.94 -27.50
C VAL A 5 3.27 -6.53 -28.75
N VAL A 6 2.08 -6.04 -29.10
CA VAL A 6 1.30 -6.49 -30.25
C VAL A 6 1.07 -5.32 -31.20
N TRP A 7 1.35 -5.53 -32.48
CA TRP A 7 1.00 -4.58 -33.55
C TRP A 7 -0.26 -5.04 -34.25
N LEU A 8 -1.16 -4.11 -34.52
CA LEU A 8 -2.45 -4.37 -35.16
C LEU A 8 -2.32 -4.14 -36.67
N ASN A 9 -2.77 -5.11 -37.47
CA ASN A 9 -2.86 -4.91 -38.92
C ASN A 9 -4.03 -4.00 -39.24
N LYS A 10 -3.99 -3.36 -40.42
CA LYS A 10 -5.07 -2.49 -40.87
C LYS A 10 -6.45 -3.13 -40.84
N GLN A 11 -6.56 -4.41 -41.16
CA GLN A 11 -7.83 -5.13 -41.15
C GLN A 11 -8.41 -5.37 -39.75
N ASP A 12 -7.55 -5.36 -38.72
CA ASP A 12 -7.90 -5.61 -37.33
C ASP A 12 -8.26 -4.31 -36.60
N LEU A 13 -8.04 -3.16 -37.25
CA LEU A 13 -8.42 -1.85 -36.73
C LEU A 13 -9.91 -1.58 -36.94
N PRO A 14 -10.55 -0.79 -36.06
CA PRO A 14 -11.86 -0.21 -36.33
C PRO A 14 -11.89 0.50 -37.68
N LYS A 15 -13.04 0.46 -38.38
CA LYS A 15 -13.19 0.98 -39.75
C LYS A 15 -12.68 2.42 -39.89
N GLU A 16 -12.90 3.25 -38.86
CA GLU A 16 -12.48 4.66 -38.86
C GLU A 16 -10.95 4.82 -38.85
N LEU A 17 -10.21 3.81 -38.41
CA LEU A 17 -8.74 3.82 -38.28
C LEU A 17 -8.02 3.08 -39.41
N GLN A 18 -8.72 2.30 -40.23
CA GLN A 18 -8.11 1.52 -41.33
C GLN A 18 -7.53 2.40 -42.44
N GLU A 19 -8.12 3.58 -42.64
CA GLU A 19 -7.67 4.57 -43.62
C GLU A 19 -6.42 5.34 -43.16
N SER A 20 -6.04 5.24 -41.88
CA SER A 20 -4.84 5.89 -41.36
C SER A 20 -3.55 5.32 -41.99
N THR A 21 -2.55 6.19 -42.13
CA THR A 21 -1.19 5.82 -42.54
C THR A 21 -0.32 5.37 -41.37
N ASP A 22 -0.80 5.50 -40.13
CA ASP A 22 -0.04 5.20 -38.92
C ASP A 22 -0.07 3.70 -38.59
N ASN A 23 1.01 3.24 -37.95
CA ASN A 23 1.08 1.90 -37.37
C ASN A 23 0.54 1.93 -35.94
N PHE A 24 -0.39 1.03 -35.62
CA PHE A 24 -0.99 0.94 -34.29
C PHE A 24 -0.49 -0.29 -33.55
N GLY A 25 -0.13 -0.11 -32.29
CA GLY A 25 0.29 -1.20 -31.42
C GLY A 25 -0.20 -1.00 -29.99
N ALA A 26 -0.24 -2.09 -29.25
CA ALA A 26 -0.62 -2.14 -27.85
C ALA A 26 0.39 -2.97 -27.06
N ILE A 27 0.65 -2.54 -25.83
CA ILE A 27 1.40 -3.32 -24.85
C ILE A 27 0.37 -4.04 -23.98
N ILE A 28 0.48 -5.36 -23.89
CA ILE A 28 -0.38 -6.20 -23.06
C ILE A 28 0.44 -6.61 -21.82
N PRO A 29 0.17 -6.00 -20.64
CA PRO A 29 0.86 -6.35 -19.41
C PRO A 29 0.45 -7.76 -18.94
N GLN A 30 1.41 -8.57 -18.51
CA GLN A 30 1.14 -9.86 -17.90
C GLN A 30 0.75 -9.68 -16.42
N VAL A 31 -0.54 -9.42 -16.19
CA VAL A 31 -1.07 -9.22 -14.84
C VAL A 31 -1.30 -10.57 -14.15
N VAL A 32 -0.60 -10.81 -13.04
CA VAL A 32 -0.87 -11.96 -12.17
C VAL A 32 -2.02 -11.60 -11.24
N VAL A 33 -3.22 -12.06 -11.55
CA VAL A 33 -4.48 -11.65 -10.88
C VAL A 33 -4.45 -11.83 -9.35
N CYS A 34 -3.85 -12.92 -8.86
CA CYS A 34 -3.70 -13.22 -7.43
C CYS A 34 -2.21 -13.30 -7.04
N GLY A 35 -1.43 -12.27 -7.39
CA GLY A 35 0.02 -12.30 -7.23
C GLY A 35 0.54 -12.09 -5.79
N THR A 36 -0.30 -11.59 -4.88
CA THR A 36 0.05 -11.39 -3.46
C THR A 36 -0.75 -12.30 -2.53
N LEU A 37 -0.31 -12.41 -1.27
CA LEU A 37 -1.09 -13.06 -0.20
C LEU A 37 -2.48 -12.45 -0.01
N THR A 38 -2.62 -11.15 -0.27
CA THR A 38 -3.92 -10.43 -0.24
C THR A 38 -4.74 -10.62 -1.53
N ARG A 39 -4.27 -11.46 -2.45
CA ARG A 39 -4.84 -11.70 -3.79
C ARG A 39 -4.94 -10.45 -4.65
N ARG A 40 -4.14 -9.42 -4.37
CA ARG A 40 -4.03 -8.27 -5.25
C ARG A 40 -3.29 -8.70 -6.51
N ALA A 41 -3.71 -8.11 -7.62
CA ALA A 41 -3.03 -8.26 -8.88
C ALA A 41 -1.62 -7.69 -8.79
N VAL A 42 -0.66 -8.37 -9.43
CA VAL A 42 0.74 -7.94 -9.49
C VAL A 42 1.17 -7.86 -10.94
N GLU A 43 1.75 -6.73 -11.30
CA GLU A 43 2.44 -6.51 -12.55
C GLU A 43 3.56 -5.49 -12.26
N SER A 44 4.75 -5.74 -12.77
CA SER A 44 5.98 -5.07 -12.34
C SER A 44 6.20 -3.67 -12.91
N THR A 45 5.44 -3.22 -13.90
CA THR A 45 5.68 -1.96 -14.62
C THR A 45 4.48 -1.02 -14.48
N TRP A 46 3.39 -1.31 -15.18
CA TRP A 46 2.21 -0.47 -15.35
C TRP A 46 1.35 -0.40 -14.08
N MET A 47 1.22 -1.50 -13.33
CA MET A 47 0.54 -1.47 -12.03
C MET A 47 1.35 -0.77 -10.93
N THR A 48 2.65 -0.59 -11.14
CA THR A 48 3.54 0.16 -10.23
C THR A 48 3.84 1.57 -10.71
N ALA A 49 3.29 1.99 -11.85
CA ALA A 49 3.53 3.28 -12.43
C ALA A 49 3.00 4.37 -11.48
N SER A 50 3.92 5.19 -10.96
CA SER A 50 3.56 6.31 -10.10
C SER A 50 2.95 7.45 -10.93
N ASN A 51 2.25 8.35 -10.25
CA ASN A 51 1.94 9.65 -10.82
C ASN A 51 3.22 10.45 -11.10
N ALA A 52 3.09 11.38 -12.03
CA ALA A 52 4.02 12.47 -12.33
C ALA A 52 4.62 13.08 -11.05
N HIS A 53 5.94 13.18 -10.99
CA HIS A 53 6.66 13.79 -9.87
C HIS A 53 7.94 14.48 -10.37
N PRO A 54 8.13 15.80 -10.13
CA PRO A 54 9.25 16.57 -10.68
C PRO A 54 10.64 15.99 -10.35
N GLU A 55 10.78 15.49 -9.13
CA GLU A 55 12.04 14.89 -8.64
C GLU A 55 12.26 13.43 -9.07
N ARG A 56 11.45 12.90 -10.00
CA ARG A 56 11.54 11.51 -10.44
C ARG A 56 11.42 11.42 -11.96
N ILE A 57 12.56 11.25 -12.62
CA ILE A 57 12.60 11.08 -14.08
C ILE A 57 11.85 9.78 -14.45
N GLY A 58 11.05 9.84 -15.51
CA GLY A 58 10.20 8.74 -15.98
C GLY A 58 8.90 8.55 -15.20
N SER A 59 8.60 9.37 -14.19
CA SER A 59 7.30 9.34 -13.49
C SER A 59 6.12 9.68 -14.39
N GLU A 60 6.36 10.38 -15.51
CA GLU A 60 5.39 10.66 -16.57
C GLU A 60 5.04 9.44 -17.45
N LEU A 61 5.64 8.27 -17.21
CA LEU A 61 5.44 7.08 -18.04
C LEU A 61 3.96 6.73 -18.25
N ARG A 62 3.10 6.98 -17.25
CA ARG A 62 1.65 6.75 -17.37
C ARG A 62 1.00 7.62 -18.44
N ALA A 63 1.51 8.83 -18.68
CA ALA A 63 1.03 9.73 -19.73
C ALA A 63 1.35 9.21 -21.14
N MET A 64 2.25 8.24 -21.28
CA MET A 64 2.53 7.60 -22.57
C MET A 64 1.49 6.55 -22.95
N VAL A 65 0.60 6.16 -22.02
CA VAL A 65 -0.53 5.28 -22.32
C VAL A 65 -1.63 6.12 -22.96
N GLN A 66 -1.78 5.97 -24.26
CA GLN A 66 -2.70 6.76 -25.07
C GLN A 66 -3.86 5.90 -25.57
N ALA A 67 -5.04 6.52 -25.69
CA ALA A 67 -6.15 5.92 -26.42
C ALA A 67 -5.86 5.96 -27.94
N PRO A 68 -6.37 5.00 -28.73
CA PRO A 68 -6.39 5.15 -30.18
C PRO A 68 -7.11 6.44 -30.62
N PRO A 69 -6.79 7.03 -31.78
CA PRO A 69 -7.47 8.22 -32.29
C PRO A 69 -8.98 8.02 -32.37
N GLY A 70 -9.76 9.01 -31.93
CA GLY A 70 -11.22 8.91 -31.84
C GLY A 70 -11.75 8.16 -30.61
N TYR A 71 -10.88 7.57 -29.79
CA TYR A 71 -11.23 6.90 -28.53
C TYR A 71 -10.73 7.68 -27.32
N ASN A 72 -11.31 7.40 -26.15
CA ASN A 72 -10.90 7.98 -24.88
C ASN A 72 -10.75 6.88 -23.82
N ILE A 73 -9.75 7.01 -22.95
CA ILE A 73 -9.64 6.16 -21.74
C ILE A 73 -10.48 6.80 -20.64
N VAL A 74 -11.52 6.10 -20.20
CA VAL A 74 -12.34 6.52 -19.06
C VAL A 74 -11.91 5.73 -17.84
N GLY A 75 -11.51 6.42 -16.78
CA GLY A 75 -11.09 5.83 -15.52
C GLY A 75 -11.79 6.50 -14.34
N ALA A 76 -12.02 5.73 -13.28
CA ALA A 76 -12.47 6.22 -12.00
C ALA A 76 -11.54 5.66 -10.92
N ASP A 77 -11.23 6.47 -9.91
CA ASP A 77 -10.52 6.04 -8.71
C ASP A 77 -11.44 6.28 -7.51
N VAL A 78 -11.55 5.28 -6.64
CA VAL A 78 -12.41 5.34 -5.47
C VAL A 78 -11.58 5.88 -4.31
N ASP A 79 -11.88 7.09 -3.88
CA ASP A 79 -11.20 7.73 -2.77
C ASP A 79 -11.29 6.88 -1.50
N SER A 80 -10.14 6.52 -0.95
CA SER A 80 -10.01 5.86 0.35
C SER A 80 -10.87 4.60 0.50
N GLN A 81 -11.00 3.79 -0.56
CA GLN A 81 -11.80 2.55 -0.57
C GLN A 81 -11.52 1.63 0.64
N GLU A 82 -10.24 1.49 1.02
CA GLU A 82 -9.81 0.61 2.11
C GLU A 82 -10.32 1.11 3.46
N LEU A 83 -10.39 2.43 3.61
CA LEU A 83 -10.87 3.09 4.80
C LEU A 83 -12.38 2.99 4.94
N TRP A 84 -13.10 3.13 3.82
CA TRP A 84 -14.55 2.93 3.77
C TRP A 84 -14.93 1.50 4.18
N ILE A 85 -14.19 0.52 3.66
CA ILE A 85 -14.34 -0.88 4.06
C ILE A 85 -14.09 -1.04 5.58
N ALA A 86 -13.01 -0.45 6.09
CA ALA A 86 -12.67 -0.55 7.51
C ALA A 86 -13.72 0.13 8.41
N SER A 87 -14.26 1.27 8.02
CA SER A 87 -15.29 1.98 8.78
C SER A 87 -16.60 1.20 8.83
N VAL A 88 -17.04 0.63 7.70
CA VAL A 88 -18.22 -0.24 7.62
C VAL A 88 -18.06 -1.49 8.49
N ILE A 89 -16.86 -2.10 8.52
CA ILE A 89 -16.58 -3.22 9.44
C ILE A 89 -16.83 -2.80 10.90
N GLY A 90 -16.35 -1.64 11.31
CA GLY A 90 -16.59 -1.11 12.67
C GLY A 90 -18.07 -0.82 12.94
N ASP A 91 -18.72 -0.09 12.03
CA ASP A 91 -20.13 0.31 12.14
C ASP A 91 -21.08 -0.88 12.22
N SER A 92 -20.83 -1.92 11.41
CA SER A 92 -21.64 -3.14 11.36
C SER A 92 -21.76 -3.82 12.72
N ARG A 93 -20.67 -3.84 13.50
CA ARG A 93 -20.65 -4.47 14.82
C ARG A 93 -21.09 -3.52 15.92
N HIS A 94 -20.84 -2.22 15.77
CA HIS A 94 -21.11 -1.23 16.81
C HIS A 94 -22.60 -0.96 16.98
N ALA A 95 -23.30 -0.61 15.90
CA ALA A 95 -24.74 -0.35 15.92
C ALA A 95 -25.48 -0.88 14.69
N ALA A 96 -24.81 -1.67 13.84
CA ALA A 96 -25.36 -2.19 12.59
C ALA A 96 -25.94 -1.10 11.66
N MET A 97 -25.39 0.11 11.73
CA MET A 97 -25.82 1.27 10.96
C MET A 97 -24.61 2.00 10.42
N HIS A 98 -24.59 2.25 9.10
CA HIS A 98 -23.49 2.98 8.47
C HIS A 98 -23.42 4.42 8.98
N GLY A 99 -22.21 4.90 9.28
CA GLY A 99 -21.96 6.24 9.81
C GLY A 99 -22.18 6.37 11.31
N CYS A 100 -22.46 5.28 12.05
CA CYS A 100 -22.77 5.35 13.48
C CYS A 100 -21.53 5.60 14.36
N THR A 101 -20.33 5.28 13.87
CA THR A 101 -19.07 5.58 14.57
C THR A 101 -18.46 6.89 14.07
N PRO A 102 -17.58 7.55 14.85
CA PRO A 102 -16.90 8.76 14.38
C PRO A 102 -16.10 8.52 13.10
N LEU A 103 -15.42 7.36 12.98
CA LEU A 103 -14.76 6.98 11.73
C LEU A 103 -15.76 6.84 10.58
N GLY A 104 -16.86 6.10 10.79
CA GLY A 104 -17.95 5.95 9.83
C GLY A 104 -18.47 7.28 9.33
N TRP A 105 -18.76 8.21 10.25
CA TRP A 105 -19.23 9.55 9.92
C TRP A 105 -18.21 10.36 9.12
N MET A 106 -16.92 10.34 9.53
CA MET A 106 -15.85 11.02 8.80
C MET A 106 -15.63 10.43 7.40
N THR A 107 -15.87 9.13 7.19
CA THR A 107 -15.80 8.50 5.85
C THR A 107 -17.03 8.76 4.99
N LEU A 108 -18.21 8.87 5.59
CA LEU A 108 -19.48 9.01 4.89
C LEU A 108 -19.79 10.46 4.52
N SER A 109 -19.47 11.40 5.41
CA SER A 109 -19.84 12.81 5.27
C SER A 109 -18.65 13.77 5.40
N GLY A 110 -17.45 13.26 5.66
CA GLY A 110 -16.26 14.10 5.76
C GLY A 110 -15.77 14.59 4.40
N ASN A 111 -15.33 15.84 4.35
CA ASN A 111 -14.82 16.49 3.16
C ASN A 111 -13.38 16.99 3.39
N LYS A 112 -12.52 16.79 2.39
CA LYS A 112 -11.14 17.28 2.38
C LYS A 112 -11.06 18.81 2.36
N SER A 113 -11.91 19.49 1.58
CA SER A 113 -11.86 20.96 1.48
C SER A 113 -12.28 21.65 2.78
N GLU A 114 -13.23 21.05 3.51
CA GLU A 114 -13.72 21.54 4.80
C GLU A 114 -12.86 21.07 5.98
N GLY A 115 -11.89 20.18 5.73
CA GLY A 115 -11.03 19.61 6.76
C GLY A 115 -11.75 18.69 7.75
N THR A 116 -12.94 18.19 7.36
CA THR A 116 -13.78 17.29 8.17
C THR A 116 -13.49 15.81 7.89
N ASP A 117 -12.68 15.51 6.86
CA ASP A 117 -12.18 14.16 6.61
C ASP A 117 -11.20 13.69 7.69
N MET A 118 -11.13 12.37 7.90
CA MET A 118 -10.36 11.80 9.02
C MET A 118 -8.87 12.20 9.02
N HIS A 119 -8.25 12.41 7.85
CA HIS A 119 -6.84 12.75 7.76
C HIS A 119 -6.65 14.19 8.21
N SER A 120 -7.54 15.09 7.81
CA SER A 120 -7.54 16.49 8.24
C SER A 120 -7.83 16.64 9.73
N VAL A 121 -8.80 15.90 10.27
CA VAL A 121 -9.11 15.89 11.71
C VAL A 121 -7.89 15.44 12.53
N THR A 122 -7.25 14.34 12.11
CA THR A 122 -6.03 13.83 12.77
C THR A 122 -4.88 14.84 12.67
N ALA A 123 -4.66 15.39 11.47
CA ALA A 123 -3.61 16.36 11.19
C ALA A 123 -3.74 17.61 12.07
N LYS A 124 -4.94 18.20 12.12
CA LYS A 124 -5.26 19.37 12.94
C LYS A 124 -5.03 19.11 14.42
N ALA A 125 -5.47 17.95 14.91
CA ALA A 125 -5.40 17.64 16.33
C ALA A 125 -3.97 17.31 16.81
N VAL A 126 -3.12 16.77 15.93
CA VAL A 126 -1.71 16.44 16.24
C VAL A 126 -0.74 17.57 15.86
N GLY A 127 -1.14 18.48 14.97
CA GLY A 127 -0.30 19.57 14.48
C GLY A 127 0.73 19.09 13.46
N ILE A 128 0.28 18.32 12.47
CA ILE A 128 1.09 17.84 11.33
C ILE A 128 0.37 18.13 10.01
N SER A 129 1.05 17.97 8.87
CA SER A 129 0.40 18.10 7.56
C SER A 129 -0.61 16.97 7.34
N ARG A 130 -1.62 17.24 6.51
CA ARG A 130 -2.62 16.23 6.11
C ARG A 130 -1.97 15.02 5.43
N ASP A 131 -0.96 15.24 4.60
CA ASP A 131 -0.27 14.15 3.90
C ASP A 131 0.51 13.26 4.86
N HIS A 132 1.18 13.84 5.87
CA HIS A 132 1.82 13.05 6.93
C HIS A 132 0.79 12.26 7.74
N ALA A 133 -0.34 12.88 8.09
CA ALA A 133 -1.44 12.20 8.79
C ALA A 133 -2.04 11.07 7.95
N LYS A 134 -2.15 11.24 6.62
CA LYS A 134 -2.61 10.20 5.70
C LYS A 134 -1.72 8.96 5.81
N VAL A 135 -0.41 9.12 5.68
CA VAL A 135 0.54 7.99 5.76
C VAL A 135 0.45 7.29 7.12
N ILE A 136 0.43 8.05 8.22
CA ILE A 136 0.38 7.47 9.57
C ILE A 136 -0.97 6.75 9.82
N ASN A 137 -2.09 7.32 9.37
CA ASN A 137 -3.42 6.71 9.55
C ASN A 137 -3.52 5.36 8.83
N TYR A 138 -3.06 5.28 7.57
CA TYR A 138 -3.03 4.01 6.85
C TYR A 138 -2.11 3.01 7.56
N ALA A 139 -0.89 3.41 7.94
CA ALA A 139 0.02 2.54 8.67
C ALA A 139 -0.62 1.97 9.96
N ARG A 140 -1.34 2.81 10.72
CA ARG A 140 -2.03 2.42 11.96
C ARG A 140 -3.14 1.40 11.70
N ILE A 141 -3.96 1.61 10.67
CA ILE A 141 -5.04 0.68 10.29
C ILE A 141 -4.44 -0.68 9.90
N TYR A 142 -3.27 -0.69 9.27
CA TYR A 142 -2.50 -1.90 8.97
C TYR A 142 -1.71 -2.48 10.16
N GLY A 143 -1.95 -2.00 11.38
CA GLY A 143 -1.38 -2.58 12.59
C GLY A 143 -0.07 -1.97 13.06
N ALA A 144 0.42 -0.89 12.44
CA ALA A 144 1.61 -0.19 12.94
C ALA A 144 1.34 0.41 14.33
N GLY A 145 2.26 0.15 15.26
CA GLY A 145 2.20 0.67 16.63
C GLY A 145 2.75 2.08 16.80
N GLN A 146 2.63 2.62 18.02
CA GLN A 146 3.06 3.99 18.35
C GLN A 146 4.53 4.25 18.01
N ASN A 147 5.43 3.31 18.31
CA ASN A 147 6.87 3.44 18.03
C ASN A 147 7.16 3.66 16.53
N PHE A 148 6.36 3.05 15.65
CA PHE A 148 6.49 3.27 14.20
C PHE A 148 6.10 4.71 13.84
N ALA A 149 4.99 5.21 14.40
CA ALA A 149 4.57 6.58 14.19
C ALA A 149 5.58 7.60 14.74
N GLU A 150 6.20 7.33 15.90
CA GLU A 150 7.29 8.17 16.46
C GLU A 150 8.46 8.29 15.47
N ARG A 151 8.93 7.16 14.94
CA ARG A 151 10.01 7.13 13.95
C ARG A 151 9.62 7.88 12.67
N LEU A 152 8.40 7.66 12.17
CA LEU A 152 7.92 8.28 10.94
C LEU A 152 7.75 9.80 11.11
N LEU A 153 7.30 10.28 12.26
CA LEU A 153 7.23 11.70 12.58
C LEU A 153 8.62 12.36 12.56
N LYS A 154 9.65 11.70 13.10
CA LYS A 154 11.05 12.17 13.03
C LYS A 154 11.60 12.14 11.61
N GLN A 155 11.20 11.18 10.77
CA GLN A 155 11.59 11.15 9.36
C GLN A 155 10.99 12.34 8.58
N PHE A 156 9.73 12.68 8.86
CA PHE A 156 9.07 13.84 8.24
C PHE A 156 9.63 15.18 8.73
N ASN A 157 10.10 15.23 9.98
CA ASN A 157 10.72 16.42 10.54
C ASN A 157 11.95 16.05 11.39
N PRO A 158 13.16 16.05 10.80
CA PRO A 158 14.38 15.67 11.48
C PRO A 158 14.75 16.53 12.70
N THR A 159 14.23 17.76 12.80
CA THR A 159 14.48 18.65 13.95
C THR A 159 13.55 18.37 15.13
N MET A 160 12.52 17.53 14.95
CA MET A 160 11.59 17.14 16.01
C MET A 160 12.31 16.32 17.08
N SER A 161 12.18 16.75 18.34
CA SER A 161 12.73 16.00 19.48
C SER A 161 12.00 14.67 19.68
N GLU A 162 12.67 13.70 20.32
CA GLU A 162 12.05 12.39 20.60
C GLU A 162 10.85 12.49 21.54
N THR A 163 10.92 13.40 22.51
CA THR A 163 9.84 13.65 23.46
C THR A 163 8.62 14.24 22.76
N GLU A 164 8.83 15.18 21.82
CA GLU A 164 7.76 15.74 21.00
C GLU A 164 7.14 14.68 20.09
N ALA A 165 7.96 13.88 19.39
CA ALA A 165 7.51 12.81 18.52
C ALA A 165 6.66 11.79 19.29
N ARG A 166 7.12 11.37 20.47
CA ARG A 166 6.38 10.49 21.38
C ARG A 166 5.06 11.10 21.84
N SER A 167 5.07 12.37 22.24
CA SER A 167 3.85 13.07 22.68
C SER A 167 2.81 13.15 21.55
N LYS A 168 3.23 13.52 20.34
CA LYS A 168 2.38 13.59 19.15
C LYS A 168 1.84 12.22 18.74
N ALA A 169 2.70 11.20 18.69
CA ALA A 169 2.28 9.84 18.38
C ALA A 169 1.28 9.32 19.43
N ARG A 170 1.57 9.47 20.72
CA ARG A 170 0.65 9.08 21.79
C ARG A 170 -0.70 9.78 21.68
N LYS A 171 -0.70 11.10 21.51
CA LYS A 171 -1.92 11.90 21.33
C LYS A 171 -2.73 11.40 20.14
N MET A 172 -2.06 11.06 19.03
CA MET A 172 -2.72 10.49 17.86
C MET A 172 -3.38 9.15 18.17
N PHE A 173 -2.67 8.21 18.81
CA PHE A 173 -3.20 6.89 19.15
C PHE A 173 -4.34 6.97 20.18
N ASP A 174 -4.22 7.80 21.21
CA ASP A 174 -5.25 7.98 22.23
C ASP A 174 -6.55 8.56 21.62
N MET A 175 -6.44 9.47 20.66
CA MET A 175 -7.60 10.07 19.97
C MET A 175 -8.25 9.14 18.95
N THR A 176 -7.46 8.31 18.29
CA THR A 176 -7.92 7.47 17.18
C THR A 176 -8.27 6.07 17.65
N LYS A 177 -7.27 5.30 18.10
CA LYS A 177 -7.49 3.95 18.61
C LYS A 177 -8.18 3.96 19.97
N GLY A 178 -7.93 4.96 20.82
CA GLY A 178 -8.50 5.03 22.16
C GLY A 178 -7.63 4.32 23.20
N LYS A 179 -8.21 4.08 24.37
CA LYS A 179 -7.56 3.35 25.47
C LYS A 179 -8.13 1.95 25.61
N LYS A 180 -7.29 1.02 26.04
CA LYS A 180 -7.65 -0.39 26.21
C LYS A 180 -8.17 -0.65 27.62
N PHE A 181 -9.38 -1.16 27.73
CA PHE A 181 -10.05 -1.51 28.98
C PHE A 181 -10.45 -2.98 29.01
N TYR A 182 -10.57 -3.51 30.22
CA TYR A 182 -10.99 -4.88 30.53
C TYR A 182 -12.35 -4.82 31.23
N TYR A 183 -13.20 -5.78 30.93
CA TYR A 183 -14.54 -5.91 31.48
C TYR A 183 -14.67 -7.29 32.11
N LEU A 184 -15.29 -7.37 33.29
CA LEU A 184 -15.45 -8.64 33.98
C LEU A 184 -16.41 -9.55 33.21
N THR A 185 -16.20 -10.86 33.31
CA THR A 185 -17.18 -11.82 32.83
C THR A 185 -18.41 -11.82 33.74
N ARG A 186 -19.56 -12.28 33.23
CA ARG A 186 -20.84 -12.28 33.95
C ARG A 186 -20.78 -12.91 35.35
N GLU A 187 -19.88 -13.85 35.55
CA GLU A 187 -19.65 -14.53 36.83
C GLU A 187 -19.16 -13.57 37.92
N TYR A 188 -18.32 -12.58 37.57
CA TYR A 188 -17.67 -11.67 38.53
C TYR A 188 -18.28 -10.27 38.55
N VAL A 189 -19.09 -9.91 37.54
CA VAL A 189 -19.73 -8.58 37.46
C VAL A 189 -20.61 -8.28 38.68
N HIS A 190 -21.31 -9.28 39.22
CA HIS A 190 -22.16 -9.08 40.41
C HIS A 190 -21.35 -8.80 41.69
N GLU A 191 -20.13 -9.33 41.78
CA GLU A 191 -19.29 -9.21 42.97
C GLU A 191 -18.48 -7.91 42.97
N PHE A 192 -17.92 -7.52 41.82
CA PHE A 192 -17.00 -6.39 41.73
C PHE A 192 -17.56 -5.19 40.92
N GLY A 193 -18.77 -5.31 40.39
CA GLY A 193 -19.46 -4.24 39.65
C GLY A 193 -19.19 -4.23 38.15
N ASP A 194 -20.12 -3.61 37.41
CA ASP A 194 -20.03 -3.43 35.96
C ASP A 194 -19.38 -2.09 35.61
N HIS A 195 -18.05 -2.06 35.61
CA HIS A 195 -17.29 -0.88 35.20
C HIS A 195 -16.01 -1.29 34.46
N PRO A 196 -15.43 -0.41 33.63
CA PRO A 196 -14.17 -0.71 32.94
C PRO A 196 -12.98 -0.73 33.90
N PHE A 197 -12.04 -1.63 33.65
CA PHE A 197 -10.77 -1.75 34.37
C PHE A 197 -9.59 -1.47 33.45
N THR A 198 -8.59 -0.75 33.94
CA THR A 198 -7.31 -0.66 33.25
C THR A 198 -6.58 -2.00 33.32
N LYS A 199 -5.57 -2.20 32.45
CA LYS A 199 -4.74 -3.41 32.46
C LYS A 199 -4.17 -3.71 33.85
N TRP A 200 -3.69 -2.69 34.55
CA TRP A 200 -3.09 -2.85 35.87
C TRP A 200 -4.12 -3.26 36.92
N GLN A 201 -5.28 -2.60 36.96
CA GLN A 201 -6.36 -2.97 37.89
C GLN A 201 -6.88 -4.39 37.62
N ALA A 202 -7.03 -4.78 36.35
CA ALA A 202 -7.44 -6.14 36.00
C ALA A 202 -6.42 -7.20 36.43
N MET A 203 -5.12 -6.92 36.26
CA MET A 203 -4.04 -7.79 36.73
C MET A 203 -4.00 -7.90 38.25
N GLU A 204 -4.18 -6.79 38.95
CA GLU A 204 -4.18 -6.75 40.41
C GLU A 204 -5.37 -7.53 40.98
N LEU A 205 -6.57 -7.34 40.45
CA LEU A 205 -7.76 -8.06 40.87
C LEU A 205 -7.64 -9.57 40.60
N ALA A 206 -7.16 -9.95 39.41
CA ALA A 206 -6.97 -11.35 39.06
C ALA A 206 -5.95 -12.03 39.99
N LYS A 207 -4.83 -11.35 40.27
CA LYS A 207 -3.80 -11.83 41.19
C LYS A 207 -4.34 -11.99 42.62
N ALA A 208 -5.15 -11.04 43.09
CA ALA A 208 -5.74 -11.10 44.43
C ALA A 208 -6.65 -12.32 44.62
N HIS A 209 -7.24 -12.84 43.53
CA HIS A 209 -8.13 -14.01 43.55
C HIS A 209 -7.46 -15.30 43.08
N GLY A 210 -6.13 -15.28 42.84
CA GLY A 210 -5.39 -16.45 42.38
C GLY A 210 -5.80 -16.92 40.97
N LYS A 211 -6.37 -16.04 40.14
CA LYS A 211 -6.86 -16.34 38.79
C LYS A 211 -6.03 -15.63 37.72
N LYS A 212 -6.13 -16.12 36.48
CA LYS A 212 -5.62 -15.41 35.30
C LYS A 212 -6.60 -14.33 34.89
N VAL A 213 -6.10 -13.26 34.25
CA VAL A 213 -6.95 -12.18 33.71
C VAL A 213 -8.00 -12.73 32.75
N SER A 214 -7.63 -13.71 31.91
CA SER A 214 -8.56 -14.36 30.96
C SER A 214 -9.67 -15.18 31.62
N GLU A 215 -9.53 -15.53 32.90
CA GLU A 215 -10.55 -16.29 33.65
C GLU A 215 -11.58 -15.35 34.30
N MET A 216 -11.20 -14.12 34.62
CA MET A 216 -12.07 -13.13 35.27
C MET A 216 -12.60 -12.05 34.32
N PHE A 217 -11.89 -11.77 33.23
CA PHE A 217 -12.19 -10.69 32.30
C PHE A 217 -12.43 -11.21 30.89
N GLU A 218 -13.36 -10.55 30.19
CA GLU A 218 -13.49 -10.66 28.74
C GLU A 218 -12.24 -10.15 28.02
N THR A 219 -12.14 -10.45 26.73
CA THR A 219 -11.17 -9.82 25.84
C THR A 219 -11.28 -8.31 25.95
N SER A 220 -10.15 -7.67 26.26
CA SER A 220 -10.04 -6.23 26.37
C SER A 220 -10.48 -5.49 25.10
N LYS A 221 -11.12 -4.34 25.27
CA LYS A 221 -11.67 -3.52 24.17
C LYS A 221 -11.03 -2.13 24.18
N TRP A 222 -10.81 -1.58 22.99
CA TRP A 222 -10.48 -0.18 22.78
C TRP A 222 -11.71 0.70 22.97
N VAL A 223 -11.57 1.81 23.68
CA VAL A 223 -12.67 2.72 24.02
C VAL A 223 -12.19 4.17 23.95
N GLY A 224 -13.07 5.06 23.50
CA GLY A 224 -12.88 6.52 23.53
C GLY A 224 -12.08 7.08 22.35
N GLY A 225 -11.69 6.26 21.38
CA GLY A 225 -11.08 6.70 20.14
C GLY A 225 -12.06 6.70 18.97
N THR A 226 -11.80 7.53 17.95
CA THR A 226 -12.64 7.62 16.75
C THR A 226 -12.74 6.31 15.96
N GLU A 227 -11.74 5.45 16.07
CA GLU A 227 -11.56 4.19 15.34
C GLU A 227 -11.68 2.97 16.25
N SER A 228 -11.99 3.15 17.53
CA SER A 228 -12.03 2.06 18.52
C SER A 228 -12.94 0.90 18.08
N ALA A 229 -14.12 1.20 17.54
CA ALA A 229 -15.06 0.19 17.06
C ALA A 229 -14.49 -0.67 15.92
N MET A 230 -13.84 -0.03 14.94
CA MET A 230 -13.14 -0.72 13.85
C MET A 230 -12.02 -1.61 14.41
N PHE A 231 -11.15 -1.08 15.27
CA PHE A 231 -10.05 -1.89 15.83
C PHE A 231 -10.55 -3.07 16.65
N ASN A 232 -11.59 -2.89 17.46
CA ASN A 232 -12.21 -3.98 18.21
C ASN A 232 -12.69 -5.08 17.28
N ARG A 233 -13.36 -4.71 16.18
CA ARG A 233 -13.87 -5.69 15.22
C ARG A 233 -12.75 -6.39 14.44
N LEU A 234 -11.72 -5.66 14.03
CA LEU A 234 -10.55 -6.24 13.36
C LEU A 234 -9.79 -7.19 14.28
N GLU A 235 -9.56 -6.81 15.54
CA GLU A 235 -8.92 -7.66 16.55
C GLU A 235 -9.79 -8.89 16.88
N GLU A 236 -11.12 -8.75 16.94
CA GLU A 236 -12.06 -9.89 17.12
C GLU A 236 -11.97 -10.89 15.96
N ILE A 237 -11.97 -10.41 14.72
CA ILE A 237 -11.84 -11.28 13.53
C ILE A 237 -10.48 -11.98 13.53
N ALA A 238 -9.40 -11.22 13.76
CA ALA A 238 -8.03 -11.73 13.71
C ALA A 238 -7.74 -12.78 14.81
N ASN A 239 -8.33 -12.62 15.99
CA ASN A 239 -8.13 -13.53 17.12
C ASN A 239 -9.23 -14.59 17.26
N SER A 240 -10.16 -14.70 16.29
CA SER A 240 -11.15 -15.77 16.28
C SER A 240 -10.49 -17.13 16.02
N ASP A 241 -11.15 -18.23 16.43
CA ASP A 241 -10.63 -19.59 16.23
C ASP A 241 -10.38 -19.93 14.75
N ARG A 242 -11.18 -19.33 13.87
CA ARG A 242 -11.11 -19.48 12.41
C ARG A 242 -11.19 -18.09 11.77
N PRO A 243 -10.09 -17.32 11.77
CA PRO A 243 -10.07 -15.98 11.22
C PRO A 243 -10.28 -16.04 9.72
N THR A 244 -11.35 -15.40 9.27
CA THR A 244 -11.72 -15.28 7.86
C THR A 244 -11.91 -13.82 7.51
N THR A 245 -11.63 -13.45 6.26
CA THR A 245 -11.98 -12.12 5.78
C THR A 245 -13.50 -11.93 5.88
N PRO A 246 -13.99 -10.77 6.34
CA PRO A 246 -15.42 -10.55 6.55
C PRO A 246 -16.24 -10.58 5.25
N PHE A 247 -15.61 -10.38 4.09
CA PHE A 247 -16.30 -10.32 2.79
C PHE A 247 -16.26 -11.63 2.02
N LEU A 248 -15.10 -12.30 1.97
CA LEU A 248 -14.93 -13.50 1.16
C LEU A 248 -15.13 -14.78 1.97
N GLY A 249 -15.18 -14.68 3.30
CA GLY A 249 -15.20 -15.86 4.17
C GLY A 249 -13.94 -16.73 4.05
N THR A 250 -12.88 -16.18 3.45
CA THR A 250 -11.63 -16.91 3.22
C THR A 250 -10.62 -16.55 4.29
N GLY A 251 -10.01 -17.54 4.93
CA GLY A 251 -8.87 -17.37 5.82
C GLY A 251 -7.71 -18.25 5.35
N ILE A 252 -6.49 -17.73 5.37
CA ILE A 252 -5.28 -18.56 5.31
C ILE A 252 -4.77 -18.64 6.75
N TRP A 253 -4.96 -19.79 7.38
CA TRP A 253 -4.50 -20.06 8.73
C TRP A 253 -3.11 -20.70 8.64
N CYS A 254 -2.04 -19.95 8.95
CA CYS A 254 -0.74 -20.56 9.19
C CYS A 254 -0.33 -20.29 10.64
N ASN A 255 -0.32 -21.35 11.45
CA ASN A 255 0.05 -21.31 12.85
C ASN A 255 1.59 -21.36 12.97
N THR A 256 2.27 -20.28 12.58
CA THR A 256 3.74 -20.21 12.60
C THR A 256 4.23 -18.97 13.36
N VAL A 257 5.01 -19.18 14.41
CA VAL A 257 5.72 -18.15 15.18
C VAL A 257 7.10 -17.92 14.55
N ILE A 258 7.49 -16.65 14.35
CA ILE A 258 8.83 -16.30 13.86
C ILE A 258 9.52 -15.33 14.85
N GLU A 259 10.42 -15.93 15.63
CA GLU A 259 11.65 -15.46 16.31
C GLU A 259 11.76 -14.01 16.84
N ASP A 260 11.67 -13.91 18.17
CA ASP A 260 12.02 -12.78 19.03
C ASP A 260 13.46 -12.24 18.87
N CYS A 261 13.58 -10.90 18.91
CA CYS A 261 14.71 -10.02 19.31
C CYS A 261 15.83 -9.62 18.30
N CYS A 262 16.05 -8.29 18.20
CA CYS A 262 16.86 -7.60 17.18
C CYS A 262 18.38 -7.61 17.45
N TRP A 263 19.18 -7.57 16.38
CA TRP A 263 20.64 -7.40 16.37
C TRP A 263 21.09 -6.40 15.28
N PHE A 264 22.30 -5.81 15.41
CA PHE A 264 22.90 -4.98 14.36
C PHE A 264 23.59 -5.83 13.28
N PHE A 265 23.39 -5.47 12.00
CA PHE A 265 23.76 -6.30 10.84
C PHE A 265 24.86 -5.66 9.97
N LYS A 266 25.78 -6.52 9.48
CA LYS A 266 26.58 -6.27 8.27
C LYS A 266 25.62 -5.97 7.11
N LEU A 267 25.94 -4.97 6.27
CA LEU A 267 25.13 -4.65 5.08
C LEU A 267 24.97 -5.92 4.22
N PRO A 268 23.74 -6.45 4.07
CA PRO A 268 23.54 -7.77 3.51
C PRO A 268 23.73 -7.73 2.00
N HIS A 269 24.75 -8.45 1.52
CA HIS A 269 24.95 -8.64 0.09
C HIS A 269 23.81 -9.51 -0.47
N LYS A 270 23.20 -9.08 -1.59
CA LYS A 270 22.06 -9.78 -2.23
C LYS A 270 22.32 -11.28 -2.50
N ASP A 271 23.58 -11.65 -2.71
CA ASP A 271 24.01 -13.01 -3.05
C ASP A 271 24.58 -13.79 -1.84
N GLY A 272 24.35 -13.32 -0.62
CA GLY A 272 24.63 -14.08 0.60
C GLY A 272 25.59 -13.43 1.60
N PRO A 273 25.53 -13.85 2.87
CA PRO A 273 26.14 -13.15 4.01
C PRO A 273 27.67 -13.20 4.06
N SER A 274 28.29 -14.15 3.36
CA SER A 274 29.75 -14.27 3.26
C SER A 274 30.38 -13.24 2.32
N ARG A 275 29.60 -12.58 1.45
CA ARG A 275 30.08 -11.60 0.48
C ARG A 275 30.09 -10.18 1.05
N ASN A 276 31.03 -9.37 0.55
CA ASN A 276 31.16 -7.97 0.92
C ASN A 276 30.45 -7.09 -0.10
N VAL A 277 29.82 -6.01 0.35
CA VAL A 277 29.16 -5.04 -0.52
C VAL A 277 30.22 -4.19 -1.22
N GLY A 278 30.48 -4.49 -2.49
CA GLY A 278 31.49 -3.80 -3.28
C GLY A 278 31.05 -2.42 -3.79
N ASN A 279 29.75 -2.21 -4.01
CA ASN A 279 29.21 -0.93 -4.46
C ASN A 279 28.02 -0.48 -3.59
N PRO A 280 28.21 0.46 -2.67
CA PRO A 280 27.14 0.98 -1.82
C PRO A 280 26.11 1.83 -2.58
N LEU A 281 26.33 2.16 -3.87
CA LEU A 281 25.38 2.91 -4.71
C LEU A 281 24.50 2.01 -5.59
N ALA A 282 24.56 0.68 -5.42
CA ALA A 282 23.69 -0.24 -6.14
C ALA A 282 22.22 -0.09 -5.71
N LYS A 283 21.29 -0.53 -6.58
CA LYS A 283 19.83 -0.43 -6.39
C LYS A 283 19.36 -0.83 -4.99
N ASP A 284 19.98 -1.85 -4.41
CA ASP A 284 19.63 -2.43 -3.11
C ASP A 284 20.01 -1.54 -1.91
N TYR A 285 20.84 -0.52 -2.12
CA TYR A 285 21.38 0.36 -1.08
C TYR A 285 21.00 1.83 -1.25
N LEU A 286 20.49 2.24 -2.43
CA LEU A 286 20.01 3.62 -2.67
C LEU A 286 18.87 4.04 -1.75
N THR A 287 18.02 3.10 -1.32
CA THR A 287 16.99 3.33 -0.30
C THR A 287 17.58 3.65 1.07
N LYS A 288 18.76 3.10 1.40
CA LYS A 288 19.44 3.37 2.68
C LYS A 288 20.02 4.79 2.78
N PHE A 289 20.33 5.44 1.65
CA PHE A 289 20.63 6.88 1.63
C PHE A 289 19.37 7.73 1.83
N SER A 290 18.21 7.24 1.39
CA SER A 290 16.93 7.93 1.60
C SER A 290 16.46 7.86 3.07
N ASP A 291 16.87 6.81 3.78
CA ASP A 291 16.62 6.61 5.21
C ASP A 291 17.69 7.27 6.12
N ASN A 292 18.62 8.06 5.56
CA ASN A 292 19.78 8.65 6.24
C ASN A 292 20.71 7.64 6.94
N VAL A 293 20.72 6.38 6.50
CA VAL A 293 21.64 5.34 7.00
C VAL A 293 23.01 5.45 6.32
N LEU A 294 23.08 6.03 5.12
CA LEU A 294 24.31 6.34 4.39
C LEU A 294 24.24 7.79 3.87
N ALA A 295 25.35 8.53 3.87
CA ALA A 295 25.44 9.92 3.39
C ALA A 295 26.77 10.17 2.64
N GLY A 296 26.78 11.16 1.74
CA GLY A 296 28.02 11.66 1.13
C GLY A 296 28.72 12.66 2.06
N ASP A 297 30.04 12.72 2.01
CA ASP A 297 30.84 13.66 2.82
C ASP A 297 31.07 15.02 2.15
N THR A 298 30.65 15.15 0.89
CA THR A 298 30.90 16.31 0.02
C THR A 298 29.64 16.70 -0.76
N GLU A 299 29.51 17.99 -1.06
CA GLU A 299 28.40 18.55 -1.83
C GLU A 299 28.27 17.88 -3.22
N SER A 300 29.39 17.55 -3.87
CA SER A 300 29.38 16.80 -5.12
C SER A 300 28.88 15.36 -4.97
N ALA A 301 29.20 14.68 -3.86
CA ALA A 301 28.69 13.35 -3.58
C ALA A 301 27.18 13.37 -3.32
N GLU A 302 26.67 14.37 -2.59
CA GLU A 302 25.24 14.59 -2.39
C GLU A 302 24.52 14.87 -3.72
N GLN A 303 25.13 15.65 -4.62
CA GLN A 303 24.57 15.94 -5.93
C GLN A 303 24.52 14.69 -6.83
N VAL A 304 25.58 13.87 -6.84
CA VAL A 304 25.60 12.58 -7.57
C VAL A 304 24.55 11.62 -6.99
N LEU A 305 24.42 11.54 -5.66
CA LEU A 305 23.38 10.76 -5.00
C LEU A 305 21.97 11.24 -5.37
N SER A 306 21.77 12.56 -5.41
CA SER A 306 20.51 13.17 -5.84
C SER A 306 20.17 12.77 -7.29
N ILE A 307 21.09 12.94 -8.22
CA ILE A 307 20.90 12.57 -9.63
C ILE A 307 20.63 11.05 -9.76
N ALA A 308 21.41 10.21 -9.07
CA ALA A 308 21.21 8.77 -9.08
C ALA A 308 19.82 8.36 -8.55
N ARG A 309 19.33 9.04 -7.50
CA ARG A 309 17.98 8.85 -6.97
C ARG A 309 16.91 9.26 -8.00
N LYS A 310 17.04 10.43 -8.61
CA LYS A 310 16.09 10.92 -9.64
C LYS A 310 15.99 9.97 -10.83
N LEU A 311 17.11 9.35 -11.23
CA LEU A 311 17.20 8.41 -12.37
C LEU A 311 16.83 6.96 -12.02
N SER A 312 16.86 6.57 -10.74
CA SER A 312 16.67 5.18 -10.32
C SER A 312 15.32 4.59 -10.76
N TYR A 313 14.26 5.41 -10.71
CA TYR A 313 12.94 5.02 -11.17
C TYR A 313 12.91 4.78 -12.68
N TRP A 314 13.47 5.71 -13.48
CA TRP A 314 13.58 5.56 -14.92
C TRP A 314 14.38 4.33 -15.33
N ARG A 315 15.58 4.14 -14.74
CA ARG A 315 16.44 2.97 -15.05
C ARG A 315 15.72 1.64 -14.87
N ASN A 316 14.93 1.51 -13.80
CA ASN A 316 14.16 0.31 -13.51
C ASN A 316 13.02 0.09 -14.51
N ASN A 317 12.24 1.14 -14.80
CA ASN A 317 11.13 1.03 -15.74
C ASN A 317 11.61 0.84 -17.18
N ARG A 318 12.65 1.57 -17.60
CA ARG A 318 13.29 1.43 -18.92
C ARG A 318 13.75 0.00 -19.16
N ALA A 319 14.44 -0.62 -18.20
CA ALA A 319 14.87 -2.02 -18.35
C ALA A 319 13.66 -2.95 -18.57
N ARG A 320 12.61 -2.80 -17.77
CA ARG A 320 11.39 -3.61 -17.90
C ARG A 320 10.63 -3.37 -19.21
N ILE A 321 10.65 -2.15 -19.73
CA ILE A 321 10.04 -1.79 -21.01
C ILE A 321 10.90 -2.30 -22.19
N MET A 322 12.22 -2.23 -22.07
CA MET A 322 13.13 -2.70 -23.13
C MET A 322 13.21 -4.22 -23.19
N ASP A 323 13.04 -4.91 -22.07
CA ASP A 323 12.95 -6.37 -22.00
C ASP A 323 11.56 -6.90 -22.38
N GLN A 324 10.65 -6.05 -22.92
CA GLN A 324 9.36 -6.51 -23.41
C GLN A 324 9.53 -7.41 -24.63
N MET A 325 8.82 -8.53 -24.63
CA MET A 325 8.79 -9.48 -25.74
C MET A 325 7.78 -8.98 -26.78
N VAL A 326 8.26 -8.62 -27.97
CA VAL A 326 7.37 -8.30 -29.09
C VAL A 326 6.82 -9.61 -29.65
N VAL A 327 5.49 -9.77 -29.64
CA VAL A 327 4.83 -10.96 -30.16
C VAL A 327 3.92 -10.57 -31.31
N TRP A 328 4.16 -11.20 -32.45
CA TRP A 328 3.31 -11.13 -33.63
C TRP A 328 2.37 -12.34 -33.56
N LEU A 329 1.08 -12.11 -33.33
CA LEU A 329 0.10 -13.19 -33.32
C LEU A 329 -0.20 -13.58 -34.76
N ASN A 330 0.03 -14.86 -35.11
CA ASN A 330 -0.46 -15.39 -36.37
C ASN A 330 -1.94 -15.72 -36.22
N LYS A 331 -2.63 -15.93 -37.35
CA LYS A 331 -4.05 -16.25 -37.36
C LYS A 331 -4.40 -17.45 -36.49
N GLN A 332 -3.47 -18.39 -36.38
CA GLN A 332 -3.62 -19.67 -35.70
C GLN A 332 -3.53 -19.56 -34.18
N ASP A 333 -2.97 -18.44 -33.68
CA ASP A 333 -2.74 -18.18 -32.26
C ASP A 333 -3.89 -17.40 -31.60
N LEU A 334 -4.92 -17.04 -32.40
CA LEU A 334 -6.11 -16.34 -31.94
C LEU A 334 -7.19 -17.34 -31.50
N PRO A 335 -8.10 -16.97 -30.58
CA PRO A 335 -9.31 -17.73 -30.31
C PRO A 335 -10.10 -18.00 -31.61
N MET A 336 -10.72 -19.18 -31.72
CA MET A 336 -11.42 -19.61 -32.93
C MET A 336 -12.51 -18.63 -33.39
N GLU A 337 -13.12 -17.88 -32.46
CA GLU A 337 -14.12 -16.85 -32.78
C GLU A 337 -13.55 -15.66 -33.57
N LEU A 338 -12.23 -15.48 -33.56
CA LEU A 338 -11.51 -14.41 -34.26
C LEU A 338 -10.85 -14.88 -35.57
N HIS A 339 -11.00 -16.15 -35.95
CA HIS A 339 -10.44 -16.72 -37.19
C HIS A 339 -11.20 -16.32 -38.46
N GLU A 340 -12.39 -15.74 -38.36
CA GLU A 340 -13.21 -15.43 -39.55
C GLU A 340 -12.81 -14.11 -40.25
N SER A 341 -11.96 -13.27 -39.64
CA SER A 341 -11.38 -12.12 -40.34
C SER A 341 -10.26 -12.58 -41.29
N THR A 342 -10.48 -12.42 -42.59
CA THR A 342 -9.57 -12.88 -43.64
C THR A 342 -8.38 -11.92 -43.81
N GLY A 343 -7.15 -12.37 -43.48
CA GLY A 343 -5.93 -11.76 -44.07
C GLY A 343 -4.67 -11.68 -43.18
N LEU A 344 -4.20 -12.76 -42.56
CA LEU A 344 -2.99 -12.70 -41.72
C LEU A 344 -1.75 -13.20 -42.46
N CYS A 345 -0.92 -12.26 -42.93
CA CYS A 345 0.50 -12.44 -43.25
C CYS A 345 1.26 -11.14 -42.93
N ILE A 346 2.37 -11.20 -42.19
CA ILE A 346 3.26 -10.04 -41.93
C ILE A 346 4.70 -10.36 -42.35
N ASN A 347 5.31 -9.37 -43.00
CA ASN A 347 6.68 -9.34 -43.49
C ASN A 347 7.62 -8.72 -42.42
N ASN A 348 8.85 -9.23 -42.35
CA ASN A 348 9.85 -8.89 -41.33
C ASN A 348 10.48 -7.49 -41.55
N ASN A 349 10.98 -6.89 -40.45
CA ASN A 349 12.20 -6.04 -40.37
C ASN A 349 12.18 -4.54 -40.00
N THR A 350 11.21 -3.97 -39.25
CA THR A 350 11.31 -2.54 -38.84
C THR A 350 10.98 -2.16 -37.39
N ALA A 351 10.40 -3.04 -36.56
CA ALA A 351 9.84 -2.61 -35.27
C ALA A 351 10.86 -2.35 -34.14
N HIS A 352 12.03 -3.00 -34.14
CA HIS A 352 13.01 -2.84 -33.05
C HIS A 352 13.63 -1.42 -32.99
N HIS A 353 13.58 -0.67 -34.10
CA HIS A 353 14.10 0.69 -34.16
C HIS A 353 13.12 1.74 -33.62
N GLN A 354 11.80 1.54 -33.73
CA GLN A 354 10.82 2.55 -33.32
C GLN A 354 10.62 2.60 -31.80
N LEU A 355 10.58 1.46 -31.10
CA LEU A 355 10.55 1.45 -29.63
C LEU A 355 11.83 2.06 -29.02
N LYS A 356 12.97 1.86 -29.69
CA LYS A 356 14.27 2.39 -29.29
C LYS A 356 14.37 3.91 -29.52
N PHE A 357 13.91 4.40 -30.67
CA PHE A 357 13.89 5.84 -30.98
C PHE A 357 12.92 6.63 -30.07
N PHE A 358 11.82 6.02 -29.64
CA PHE A 358 10.81 6.66 -28.80
C PHE A 358 11.24 6.82 -27.33
N LEU A 359 12.09 5.91 -26.83
CA LEU A 359 12.59 5.93 -25.44
C LEU A 359 13.96 6.62 -25.29
N ASP A 360 14.69 6.84 -26.39
CA ASP A 360 15.95 7.60 -26.39
C ASP A 360 15.72 9.14 -26.36
N PHE A 361 14.46 9.59 -26.47
CA PHE A 361 14.07 11.01 -26.36
C PHE A 361 13.74 11.46 -24.91
N ILE A 362 13.71 10.53 -23.94
CA ILE A 362 13.53 10.76 -22.49
C ILE A 362 14.83 10.44 -21.76
#